data_AF-A0A9D2FNM9-F1
#
_entry.id   AF-A0A9D2FNM9-F1
#
_cell.length_a   1.000
_cell.length_b   1.000
_cell.length_c   1.000
_cell.angle_alpha   90.00
_cell.angle_beta   90.00
_cell.angle_gamma   90.00
#
_symmetry.space_group_name_H-M   'P 1'
#
loop_
_entity.id
_entity.type
_entity.pdbx_description
1 polymer ?
#
loop_
_entity_poly.entity_id
_entity_poly.type
_entity_poly.pdbx_seq_one_letter_code
_entity_poly.pdbx_strand_id
1 'polypeptide(L)'
;MSDNLFRQYYVRLRREAIFKSLLWGAAIGFLAAFAAALVTWLTYFSARFFVTVGVFAVVMAAATLICYFCFFRPTSKDVARKVDALGLEERMITMLELEQSDDYIAMLQREDANRSLAKMGMSKFKFTLSLTLIVLLCAGGVCGLSMTTVTGLSDLGIVPSGAQLIDEAQGRNPANFIEVSYSATEGGYIYGEQAQTIRKGEGTGLVIAVANDGYRFYRWTDGYPYPARSDAGITEDITYTAWFVAVDDDAALSDPIGDAATDQPPEDGNDSEGSSSDQGSTMEVPNYDYVIDWTIEYGDILSDYYASVMAALAAGDIPADLAAFIEAYFSTIS
;
A
#
# COMPACT_ATOMS: atom_id res chain seq x y z
N MET A 1 -67.39 5.41 -19.50
CA MET A 1 -66.78 4.62 -18.40
C MET A 1 -65.60 3.76 -18.89
N SER A 2 -65.58 3.38 -20.17
CA SER A 2 -64.53 2.60 -20.84
C SER A 2 -63.23 3.35 -21.17
N ASP A 3 -63.28 4.62 -21.55
CA ASP A 3 -62.06 5.44 -21.79
C ASP A 3 -61.16 5.49 -20.55
N ASN A 4 -61.76 5.42 -19.36
CA ASN A 4 -61.01 5.36 -18.11
C ASN A 4 -60.26 4.05 -17.92
N LEU A 5 -60.78 2.92 -18.41
CA LEU A 5 -60.12 1.61 -18.30
C LEU A 5 -58.90 1.54 -19.22
N PHE A 6 -59.07 1.90 -20.50
CA PHE A 6 -57.94 1.94 -21.44
C PHE A 6 -56.83 2.91 -20.97
N ARG A 7 -57.22 4.09 -20.47
CA ARG A 7 -56.29 5.05 -19.87
C ARG A 7 -55.56 4.47 -18.65
N GLN A 8 -56.21 3.65 -17.83
CA GLN A 8 -55.55 2.97 -16.70
C GLN A 8 -54.53 1.93 -17.18
N TYR A 9 -54.82 1.16 -18.24
CA TYR A 9 -53.84 0.25 -18.86
C TYR A 9 -52.65 1.03 -19.44
N TYR A 10 -52.92 2.14 -20.14
CA TYR A 10 -51.87 3.02 -20.67
C TYR A 10 -50.96 3.55 -19.55
N VAL A 11 -51.53 4.05 -18.45
CA VAL A 11 -50.75 4.57 -17.31
C VAL A 11 -49.91 3.47 -16.66
N ARG A 12 -50.43 2.24 -16.53
CA ARG A 12 -49.64 1.11 -16.00
C ARG A 12 -48.48 0.73 -16.91
N LEU A 13 -48.72 0.63 -18.22
CA LEU A 13 -47.66 0.32 -19.18
C LEU A 13 -46.60 1.44 -19.23
N ARG A 14 -47.04 2.70 -19.15
CA ARG A 14 -46.13 3.84 -19.03
C ARG A 14 -45.26 3.75 -17.77
N ARG A 15 -45.84 3.37 -16.63
CA ARG A 15 -45.07 3.15 -15.40
C ARG A 15 -44.05 2.02 -15.59
N GLU A 16 -44.44 0.90 -16.22
CA GLU A 16 -43.52 -0.20 -16.54
C GLU A 16 -42.33 0.27 -17.40
N ALA A 17 -42.61 1.03 -18.46
CA ALA A 17 -41.57 1.61 -19.32
C ALA A 17 -40.62 2.54 -18.54
N ILE A 18 -41.17 3.41 -17.68
CA ILE A 18 -40.37 4.30 -16.83
C ILE A 18 -39.49 3.45 -15.89
N PHE A 19 -40.05 2.44 -15.21
CA PHE A 19 -39.27 1.56 -14.34
C PHE A 19 -38.16 0.82 -15.10
N LYS A 20 -38.42 0.32 -16.30
CA LYS A 20 -37.40 -0.35 -17.13
C LYS A 20 -36.29 0.61 -17.56
N SER A 21 -36.65 1.84 -17.95
CA SER A 21 -35.68 2.87 -18.29
C SER A 21 -34.85 3.32 -17.08
N LEU A 22 -35.47 3.45 -15.90
CA LEU A 22 -34.81 3.78 -14.63
C LEU A 22 -33.73 2.74 -14.31
N LEU A 23 -34.10 1.47 -14.43
CA LEU A 23 -33.25 0.34 -14.14
C LEU A 23 -32.05 0.22 -15.09
N TRP A 24 -32.26 0.43 -16.39
CA TRP A 24 -31.16 0.51 -17.37
C TRP A 24 -30.26 1.71 -17.11
N GLY A 25 -30.83 2.88 -16.81
CA GLY A 25 -30.06 4.07 -16.49
C GLY A 25 -29.23 3.91 -15.22
N ALA A 26 -29.77 3.25 -14.19
CA ALA A 26 -29.01 2.93 -12.97
C ALA A 26 -27.83 2.00 -13.26
N ALA A 27 -28.01 0.97 -14.08
CA ALA A 27 -26.94 0.05 -14.44
C ALA A 27 -25.81 0.75 -15.24
N ILE A 28 -26.15 1.59 -16.22
CA ILE A 28 -25.18 2.39 -16.98
C ILE A 28 -24.49 3.42 -16.04
N GLY A 29 -25.26 4.02 -15.14
CA GLY A 29 -24.76 4.93 -14.12
C GLY A 29 -23.71 4.27 -13.22
N PHE A 30 -23.97 3.07 -12.69
CA PHE A 30 -23.00 2.35 -11.86
C PHE A 30 -21.71 2.03 -12.60
N LEU A 31 -21.80 1.63 -13.88
CA LEU A 31 -20.62 1.35 -14.70
C LEU A 31 -19.78 2.62 -14.94
N ALA A 32 -20.43 3.73 -15.27
CA ALA A 32 -19.74 5.02 -15.46
C ALA A 32 -19.13 5.54 -14.16
N ALA A 33 -19.83 5.39 -13.04
CA ALA A 33 -19.34 5.75 -11.72
C ALA A 33 -18.12 4.92 -11.30
N PHE A 34 -18.13 3.61 -11.59
CA PHE A 34 -16.99 2.73 -11.35
C PHE A 34 -15.76 3.15 -12.19
N ALA A 35 -15.96 3.42 -13.48
CA ALA A 35 -14.88 3.91 -14.34
C ALA A 35 -14.33 5.26 -13.87
N ALA A 36 -15.20 6.20 -13.51
CA ALA A 36 -14.79 7.49 -12.95
C ALA A 36 -14.04 7.32 -11.63
N ALA A 37 -14.51 6.43 -10.74
CA ALA A 37 -13.86 6.14 -9.47
C ALA A 37 -12.45 5.57 -9.69
N LEU A 38 -12.30 4.62 -10.62
CA LEU A 38 -11.00 4.08 -11.03
C LEU A 38 -10.07 5.16 -11.54
N VAL A 39 -10.52 5.99 -12.48
CA VAL A 39 -9.69 7.08 -13.01
C VAL A 39 -9.29 8.05 -11.91
N THR A 40 -10.24 8.47 -11.05
CA THR A 40 -9.92 9.39 -9.96
C THR A 40 -8.99 8.78 -8.91
N TRP A 41 -9.03 7.46 -8.70
CA TRP A 41 -8.12 6.74 -7.81
C TRP A 41 -6.72 6.58 -8.38
N LEU A 42 -6.59 6.47 -9.71
CA LEU A 42 -5.31 6.50 -10.41
C LEU A 42 -4.67 7.90 -10.46
N THR A 43 -5.42 8.94 -10.16
CA THR A 43 -4.94 10.33 -10.16
C THR A 43 -4.85 10.89 -8.73
N TYR A 44 -3.93 11.81 -8.46
CA TYR A 44 -3.84 12.53 -7.18
C TYR A 44 -4.94 13.59 -6.97
N PHE A 45 -6.12 13.40 -7.56
CA PHE A 45 -7.20 14.38 -7.53
C PHE A 45 -7.83 14.45 -6.14
N SER A 46 -7.98 15.64 -5.54
CA SER A 46 -8.43 15.76 -4.15
C SER A 46 -9.95 15.61 -3.95
N ALA A 47 -10.77 15.87 -4.97
CA ALA A 47 -12.24 15.86 -4.87
C ALA A 47 -12.88 14.61 -5.47
N ARG A 48 -12.29 13.42 -5.24
CA ARG A 48 -12.66 12.14 -5.87
C ARG A 48 -14.13 11.76 -5.62
N PHE A 49 -14.59 11.87 -4.38
CA PHE A 49 -15.95 11.45 -3.99
C PHE A 49 -17.05 12.27 -4.68
N PHE A 50 -16.90 13.59 -4.77
CA PHE A 50 -17.91 14.44 -5.39
C PHE A 50 -17.99 14.22 -6.90
N VAL A 51 -16.87 13.94 -7.56
CA VAL A 51 -16.82 13.64 -9.00
C VAL A 51 -17.56 12.34 -9.30
N THR A 52 -17.32 11.26 -8.55
CA THR A 52 -17.94 9.96 -8.82
C THR A 52 -19.45 9.98 -8.59
N VAL A 53 -19.91 10.62 -7.49
CA VAL A 53 -21.33 10.81 -7.19
C VAL A 53 -21.99 11.70 -8.24
N GLY A 54 -21.31 12.78 -8.67
CA GLY A 54 -21.78 13.67 -9.72
C GLY A 54 -21.95 12.95 -11.06
N VAL A 55 -20.94 12.19 -11.49
CA VAL A 55 -20.98 11.38 -12.73
C VAL A 55 -22.10 10.35 -12.66
N PHE A 56 -22.26 9.65 -11.54
CA PHE A 56 -23.36 8.70 -11.36
C PHE A 56 -24.73 9.36 -11.59
N ALA A 57 -24.99 10.48 -10.90
CA ALA A 57 -26.28 11.15 -10.97
C ALA A 57 -26.58 11.69 -12.38
N VAL A 58 -25.58 12.31 -13.02
CA VAL A 58 -25.72 12.86 -14.38
C VAL A 58 -25.93 11.76 -15.41
N VAL A 59 -25.11 10.71 -15.38
CA VAL A 59 -25.21 9.61 -16.35
C VAL A 59 -26.49 8.82 -16.15
N MET A 60 -26.92 8.58 -14.91
CA MET A 60 -28.19 7.93 -14.63
C MET A 60 -29.35 8.77 -15.17
N ALA A 61 -29.41 10.08 -14.86
CA ALA A 61 -30.46 10.95 -15.37
C ALA A 61 -30.48 11.00 -16.91
N ALA A 62 -29.32 11.15 -17.55
CA ALA A 62 -29.23 11.18 -19.01
C ALA A 62 -29.64 9.84 -19.65
N ALA A 63 -29.11 8.72 -19.14
CA ALA A 63 -29.39 7.39 -19.67
C ALA A 63 -30.87 7.00 -19.49
N THR A 64 -31.48 7.33 -18.34
CA THR A 64 -32.91 7.10 -18.13
C THR A 64 -33.78 7.86 -19.12
N LEU A 65 -33.48 9.15 -19.37
CA LEU A 65 -34.19 9.95 -20.37
C LEU A 65 -34.02 9.38 -21.79
N ILE A 66 -32.78 9.07 -22.18
CA ILE A 66 -32.48 8.50 -23.50
C ILE A 66 -33.18 7.15 -23.69
N CYS A 67 -33.07 6.23 -22.73
CA CYS A 67 -33.73 4.93 -22.80
C CYS A 67 -35.26 5.08 -22.87
N TYR A 68 -35.84 6.00 -22.10
CA TYR A 68 -37.27 6.26 -22.13
C TYR A 68 -37.72 6.78 -23.50
N PHE A 69 -37.09 7.84 -24.02
CA PHE A 69 -37.54 8.48 -25.25
C PHE A 69 -37.22 7.66 -26.50
N CYS A 70 -36.07 6.97 -26.55
CA CYS A 70 -35.64 6.24 -27.75
C CYS A 70 -36.19 4.83 -27.84
N PHE A 71 -36.36 4.12 -26.72
CA PHE A 71 -36.64 2.67 -26.76
C PHE A 71 -37.93 2.26 -26.06
N PHE A 72 -38.29 2.90 -24.96
CA PHE A 72 -39.38 2.41 -24.10
C PHE A 72 -40.66 3.24 -24.13
N ARG A 73 -40.72 4.34 -24.89
CA ARG A 73 -41.93 5.17 -24.98
C ARG A 73 -43.10 4.35 -25.57
N PRO A 74 -44.13 4.00 -24.78
CA PRO A 74 -45.20 3.16 -25.28
C PRO A 74 -46.15 3.96 -26.16
N THR A 75 -46.50 3.44 -27.33
CA THR A 75 -47.55 4.01 -28.18
C THR A 75 -48.91 3.38 -27.86
N SER A 76 -50.01 4.05 -28.19
CA SER A 76 -51.38 3.49 -28.00
C SER A 76 -51.55 2.17 -28.75
N LYS A 77 -50.91 2.01 -29.91
CA LYS A 77 -50.88 0.76 -30.69
C LYS A 77 -50.18 -0.37 -29.94
N ASP A 78 -49.06 -0.10 -29.27
CA ASP A 78 -48.36 -1.12 -28.48
C ASP A 78 -49.15 -1.56 -27.25
N VAL A 79 -49.91 -0.63 -26.65
CA VAL A 79 -50.81 -0.92 -25.52
C VAL A 79 -51.95 -1.83 -26.00
N ALA A 80 -52.59 -1.47 -27.12
CA ALA A 80 -53.64 -2.27 -27.73
C ALA A 80 -53.13 -3.68 -28.06
N ARG A 81 -51.96 -3.80 -28.71
CA ARG A 81 -51.34 -5.10 -29.03
C ARG A 81 -51.05 -5.96 -27.79
N LYS A 82 -50.48 -5.36 -26.74
CA LYS A 82 -50.21 -6.07 -25.48
C LYS A 82 -51.50 -6.52 -24.79
N VAL A 83 -52.54 -5.70 -24.82
CA VAL A 83 -53.83 -6.01 -24.21
C VAL A 83 -54.55 -7.10 -25.02
N ASP A 84 -54.49 -7.06 -26.36
CA ASP A 84 -55.04 -8.09 -27.24
C ASP A 84 -54.38 -9.45 -27.03
N ALA A 85 -53.06 -9.47 -26.84
CA ALA A 85 -52.31 -10.68 -26.50
C ALA A 85 -52.74 -11.34 -25.17
N LEU A 86 -53.49 -10.64 -24.31
CA LEU A 86 -54.03 -11.18 -23.05
C LEU A 86 -55.41 -11.84 -23.22
N GLY A 87 -55.93 -11.91 -24.45
CA GLY A 87 -57.16 -12.62 -24.81
C GLY A 87 -58.29 -11.72 -25.30
N LEU A 88 -57.96 -10.60 -25.97
CA LEU A 88 -58.95 -9.72 -26.61
C LEU A 88 -58.98 -9.87 -28.13
N GLU A 89 -58.21 -10.80 -28.71
CA GLU A 89 -58.33 -11.26 -30.11
C GLU A 89 -58.45 -10.10 -31.13
N GLU A 90 -57.50 -9.15 -31.07
CA GLU A 90 -57.40 -7.96 -31.96
C GLU A 90 -58.50 -6.89 -31.82
N ARG A 91 -59.41 -7.05 -30.85
CA ARG A 91 -60.50 -6.09 -30.60
C ARG A 91 -59.99 -4.72 -30.16
N MET A 92 -58.86 -4.63 -29.45
CA MET A 92 -58.31 -3.33 -29.04
C MET A 92 -57.59 -2.61 -30.17
N ILE A 93 -56.90 -3.34 -31.06
CA ILE A 93 -56.27 -2.75 -32.24
C ILE A 93 -57.34 -2.20 -33.18
N THR A 94 -58.36 -3.00 -33.48
CA THR A 94 -59.49 -2.57 -34.32
C THR A 94 -60.26 -1.40 -33.71
N MET A 95 -60.44 -1.37 -32.38
CA MET A 95 -61.00 -0.22 -31.69
C MET A 95 -60.17 1.07 -31.86
N LEU A 96 -58.85 0.96 -31.87
CA LEU A 96 -57.94 2.09 -32.03
C LEU A 96 -57.89 2.60 -33.47
N GLU A 97 -57.90 1.71 -34.47
CA GLU A 97 -58.07 2.08 -35.89
C GLU A 97 -59.44 2.70 -36.14
N LEU A 98 -60.43 2.14 -35.44
CA LEU A 98 -61.75 2.61 -35.09
C LEU A 98 -61.88 4.10 -34.78
N GLU A 99 -60.95 4.68 -34.02
CA GLU A 99 -61.22 5.78 -33.07
C GLU A 99 -61.81 7.05 -33.70
N GLN A 100 -61.54 7.31 -34.98
CA GLN A 100 -61.96 8.53 -35.69
C GLN A 100 -63.17 8.35 -36.62
N SER A 101 -63.66 7.12 -36.85
CA SER A 101 -64.78 6.87 -37.75
C SER A 101 -66.13 6.87 -37.02
N ASP A 102 -67.09 7.68 -37.48
CA ASP A 102 -68.44 7.76 -36.88
C ASP A 102 -69.46 6.78 -37.49
N ASP A 103 -68.98 5.77 -38.22
CA ASP A 103 -69.84 4.74 -38.79
C ASP A 103 -70.53 3.90 -37.71
N TYR A 104 -71.80 3.58 -37.92
CA TYR A 104 -72.60 2.77 -36.99
C TYR A 104 -71.91 1.44 -36.62
N ILE A 105 -71.32 0.77 -37.60
CA ILE A 105 -70.58 -0.49 -37.39
C ILE A 105 -69.33 -0.27 -36.54
N ALA A 106 -68.61 0.85 -36.74
CA ALA A 106 -67.43 1.18 -35.96
C ALA A 106 -67.79 1.44 -34.49
N MET A 107 -68.92 2.13 -34.22
CA MET A 107 -69.39 2.33 -32.85
C MET A 107 -69.68 1.00 -32.14
N LEU A 108 -70.32 0.06 -32.83
CA LEU A 108 -70.64 -1.25 -32.26
C LEU A 108 -69.37 -2.07 -31.94
N GLN A 109 -68.36 -2.02 -32.82
CA GLN A 109 -67.08 -2.69 -32.59
C GLN A 109 -66.31 -2.08 -31.41
N ARG A 110 -66.31 -0.75 -31.26
CA ARG A 110 -65.73 -0.09 -30.08
C ARG A 110 -66.46 -0.49 -28.80
N GLU A 111 -67.78 -0.62 -28.84
CA GLU A 111 -68.57 -1.03 -27.68
C GLU A 111 -68.32 -2.50 -27.30
N ASP A 112 -68.19 -3.40 -28.27
CA ASP A 112 -67.85 -4.80 -28.03
C ASP A 112 -66.44 -4.96 -27.45
N ALA A 113 -65.45 -4.23 -28.00
CA ALA A 113 -64.09 -4.17 -27.45
C ALA A 113 -64.09 -3.68 -26.00
N ASN A 114 -64.86 -2.63 -25.70
CA ASN A 114 -65.02 -2.09 -24.35
C ASN A 114 -65.67 -3.05 -23.37
N ARG A 115 -66.74 -3.75 -23.77
CA ARG A 115 -67.39 -4.77 -22.94
C ARG A 115 -66.44 -5.93 -22.66
N SER A 116 -65.66 -6.32 -23.65
CA SER A 116 -64.66 -7.39 -23.54
C SER A 116 -63.51 -6.99 -22.61
N LEU A 117 -63.04 -5.74 -22.71
CA LEU A 117 -62.01 -5.19 -21.83
C LEU A 117 -62.50 -5.13 -20.37
N ALA A 118 -63.74 -4.70 -20.15
CA ALA A 118 -64.36 -4.64 -18.83
C ALA A 118 -64.51 -6.03 -18.18
N LYS A 119 -64.82 -7.07 -18.98
CA LYS A 119 -64.91 -8.47 -18.51
C LYS A 119 -63.55 -9.03 -18.09
N MET A 120 -62.48 -8.71 -18.81
CA MET A 120 -61.14 -9.23 -18.50
C MET A 120 -60.59 -8.65 -17.21
N GLY A 121 -60.85 -7.36 -16.97
CA GLY A 121 -60.39 -6.66 -15.78
C GLY A 121 -58.86 -6.55 -15.67
N MET A 122 -58.40 -5.83 -14.65
CA MET A 122 -57.00 -5.42 -14.52
C MET A 122 -56.05 -6.52 -13.96
N SER A 123 -56.51 -7.76 -13.78
CA SER A 123 -55.81 -8.79 -12.98
C SER A 123 -54.75 -9.58 -13.75
N LYS A 124 -54.83 -9.64 -15.08
CA LYS A 124 -53.91 -10.47 -15.89
C LYS A 124 -52.57 -9.80 -16.23
N PHE A 125 -52.36 -8.54 -15.85
CA PHE A 125 -51.13 -7.81 -16.20
C PHE A 125 -50.01 -8.14 -15.20
N LYS A 126 -49.15 -9.10 -15.55
CA LYS A 126 -47.97 -9.45 -14.75
C LYS A 126 -46.76 -8.63 -15.19
N PHE A 127 -46.04 -8.06 -14.24
CA PHE A 127 -44.78 -7.36 -14.49
C PHE A 127 -43.69 -8.38 -14.81
N THR A 128 -43.05 -8.25 -15.97
CA THR A 128 -41.87 -9.04 -16.35
C THR A 128 -40.63 -8.14 -16.30
N LEU A 129 -39.82 -8.35 -15.26
CA LEU A 129 -38.47 -7.82 -15.14
C LEU A 129 -37.50 -8.74 -15.85
N SER A 130 -36.51 -8.18 -16.55
CA SER A 130 -35.46 -8.97 -17.16
C SER A 130 -34.48 -9.44 -16.09
N LEU A 131 -34.25 -10.75 -16.01
CA LEU A 131 -33.25 -11.33 -15.08
C LEU A 131 -31.86 -10.74 -15.33
N THR A 132 -31.50 -10.55 -16.61
CA THR A 132 -30.20 -9.98 -17.01
C THR A 132 -29.96 -8.60 -16.41
N LEU A 133 -31.02 -7.80 -16.29
CA LEU A 133 -30.94 -6.46 -15.76
C LEU A 133 -30.71 -6.47 -14.23
N ILE A 134 -31.38 -7.39 -13.52
CA ILE A 134 -31.21 -7.53 -12.07
C ILE A 134 -29.76 -7.91 -11.76
N VAL A 135 -29.22 -8.88 -12.50
CA VAL A 135 -27.82 -9.31 -12.35
C VAL A 135 -26.86 -8.15 -12.62
N LEU A 136 -27.08 -7.38 -13.70
CA LEU A 136 -26.25 -6.22 -14.05
C LEU A 136 -26.27 -5.14 -12.95
N LEU A 137 -27.44 -4.85 -12.39
CA LEU A 137 -27.60 -3.89 -11.30
C LEU A 137 -26.90 -4.35 -10.03
N CYS A 138 -27.06 -5.63 -9.66
CA CYS A 138 -26.38 -6.20 -8.49
C CYS A 138 -24.86 -6.19 -8.65
N ALA A 139 -24.34 -6.61 -9.81
CA ALA A 139 -22.92 -6.59 -10.10
C ALA A 139 -22.35 -5.16 -10.04
N GLY A 140 -23.03 -4.19 -10.68
CA GLY A 140 -22.65 -2.78 -10.62
C GLY A 140 -22.67 -2.21 -9.21
N GLY A 141 -23.67 -2.57 -8.40
CA GLY A 141 -23.77 -2.16 -7.00
C GLY A 141 -22.61 -2.69 -6.14
N VAL A 142 -22.25 -3.96 -6.31
CA VAL A 142 -21.11 -4.57 -5.60
C VAL A 142 -19.80 -3.88 -5.98
N CYS A 143 -19.56 -3.67 -7.27
CA CYS A 143 -18.37 -2.97 -7.75
C CYS A 143 -18.30 -1.50 -7.29
N GLY A 144 -19.44 -0.80 -7.26
CA GLY A 144 -19.49 0.59 -6.80
C GLY A 144 -19.19 0.71 -5.31
N LEU A 145 -19.76 -0.18 -4.48
CA LEU A 145 -19.50 -0.20 -3.04
C LEU A 145 -18.05 -0.58 -2.73
N SER A 146 -17.51 -1.61 -3.38
CA SER A 146 -16.12 -2.03 -3.17
C SER A 146 -15.15 -0.90 -3.52
N MET A 147 -15.37 -0.19 -4.63
CA MET A 147 -14.49 0.89 -5.03
C MET A 147 -14.57 2.11 -4.10
N THR A 148 -15.76 2.38 -3.55
CA THR A 148 -15.93 3.43 -2.53
C THR A 148 -15.14 3.10 -1.26
N THR A 149 -15.17 1.84 -0.83
CA THR A 149 -14.37 1.40 0.34
C THR A 149 -12.87 1.47 0.09
N VAL A 150 -12.40 1.11 -1.11
CA VAL A 150 -10.97 1.21 -1.48
C VAL A 150 -10.52 2.67 -1.48
N THR A 151 -11.33 3.57 -2.04
CA THR A 151 -11.03 5.01 -2.06
C THR A 151 -11.00 5.59 -0.65
N GLY A 152 -11.98 5.24 0.20
CA GLY A 152 -12.03 5.70 1.58
C GLY A 152 -10.87 5.18 2.44
N LEU A 153 -10.48 3.91 2.29
CA LEU A 153 -9.30 3.35 2.95
C LEU A 153 -8.00 3.99 2.46
N SER A 154 -7.96 4.40 1.20
CA SER A 154 -6.83 5.12 0.64
C SER A 154 -6.69 6.54 1.21
N ASP A 155 -7.82 7.23 1.42
CA ASP A 155 -7.84 8.54 2.08
C ASP A 155 -7.40 8.48 3.55
N LEU A 156 -7.64 7.34 4.22
CA LEU A 156 -7.16 7.08 5.57
C LEU A 156 -5.67 6.65 5.63
N GLY A 157 -5.01 6.52 4.47
CA GLY A 157 -3.61 6.09 4.40
C GLY A 157 -3.38 4.60 4.70
N ILE A 158 -4.44 3.79 4.79
CA ILE A 158 -4.33 2.34 5.05
C ILE A 158 -3.93 1.60 3.78
N VAL A 159 -4.42 2.05 2.63
CA VAL A 159 -4.15 1.46 1.31
C VAL A 159 -3.48 2.51 0.42
N PRO A 160 -2.38 2.19 -0.28
CA PRO A 160 -1.77 3.12 -1.22
C PRO A 160 -2.76 3.50 -2.33
N SER A 161 -2.74 4.78 -2.70
CA SER A 161 -3.54 5.26 -3.84
C SER A 161 -3.04 4.64 -5.14
N GLY A 162 -3.91 4.53 -6.15
CA GLY A 162 -3.54 3.96 -7.43
C GLY A 162 -2.42 4.74 -8.12
N ALA A 163 -2.40 6.06 -7.92
CA ALA A 163 -1.33 6.92 -8.39
C ALA A 163 0.02 6.57 -7.75
N GLN A 164 0.05 6.31 -6.44
CA GLN A 164 1.26 5.89 -5.73
C GLN A 164 1.75 4.51 -6.21
N LEU A 165 0.82 3.58 -6.44
CA LEU A 165 1.17 2.26 -6.98
C LEU A 165 1.75 2.33 -8.39
N ILE A 166 1.23 3.22 -9.24
CA ILE A 166 1.80 3.46 -10.57
C ILE A 166 3.18 4.09 -10.48
N ASP A 167 3.36 5.10 -9.63
CA ASP A 167 4.65 5.76 -9.46
C ASP A 167 5.71 4.82 -8.85
N GLU A 168 5.30 3.92 -7.95
CA GLU A 168 6.13 2.83 -7.42
C GLU A 168 6.51 1.83 -8.53
N ALA A 169 5.53 1.36 -9.32
CA ALA A 169 5.79 0.46 -10.44
C ALA A 169 6.70 1.09 -11.51
N GLN A 170 6.68 2.40 -11.65
CA GLN A 170 7.50 3.15 -12.61
C GLN A 170 8.84 3.63 -12.00
N GLY A 171 9.13 3.31 -10.73
CA GLY A 171 10.36 3.69 -10.04
C GLY A 171 10.52 5.19 -9.81
N ARG A 172 9.44 5.96 -9.87
CA ARG A 172 9.43 7.43 -9.79
C ARG A 172 9.23 7.94 -8.36
N ASN A 173 9.05 7.07 -7.37
CA ASN A 173 8.76 7.49 -5.99
C ASN A 173 10.06 7.79 -5.19
N PRO A 174 10.34 9.05 -4.80
CA PRO A 174 11.47 9.38 -3.93
C PRO A 174 11.30 8.86 -2.48
N ALA A 175 10.08 8.47 -2.06
CA ALA A 175 9.82 7.96 -0.71
C ALA A 175 10.15 6.47 -0.51
N ASN A 176 10.54 5.76 -1.58
CA ASN A 176 11.03 4.38 -1.49
C ASN A 176 12.52 4.31 -1.23
N PHE A 177 13.22 5.42 -1.39
CA PHE A 177 14.63 5.53 -1.07
C PHE A 177 14.79 6.31 0.23
N ILE A 178 15.74 5.87 1.04
CA ILE A 178 16.14 6.53 2.28
C ILE A 178 17.62 6.88 2.17
N GLU A 179 18.00 7.96 2.85
CA GLU A 179 19.37 8.42 2.92
C GLU A 179 20.01 7.93 4.22
N VAL A 180 21.05 7.12 4.09
CA VAL A 180 21.89 6.70 5.21
C VAL A 180 23.22 7.41 5.10
N SER A 181 23.56 8.20 6.12
CA SER A 181 24.79 8.99 6.16
C SER A 181 25.74 8.46 7.24
N TYR A 182 27.00 8.25 6.87
CA TYR A 182 28.09 7.87 7.76
C TYR A 182 29.07 9.03 7.88
N SER A 183 29.34 9.45 9.11
CA SER A 183 30.23 10.57 9.42
C SER A 183 31.27 10.16 10.46
N ALA A 184 32.37 10.89 10.53
CA ALA A 184 33.45 10.70 11.50
C ALA A 184 33.66 11.98 12.31
N THR A 185 33.99 11.81 13.59
CA THR A 185 34.51 12.89 14.44
C THR A 185 36.00 13.13 14.18
N GLU A 186 36.57 14.17 14.80
CA GLU A 186 38.01 14.46 14.74
C GLU A 186 38.85 13.25 15.20
N GLY A 187 39.93 12.96 14.50
CA GLY A 187 40.79 11.80 14.79
C GLY A 187 40.60 10.59 13.88
N GLY A 188 39.72 10.66 12.88
CA GLY A 188 39.58 9.60 11.87
C GLY A 188 38.74 10.00 10.66
N TYR A 189 38.48 9.05 9.77
CA TYR A 189 37.64 9.21 8.59
C TYR A 189 36.85 7.93 8.29
N ILE A 190 35.82 8.04 7.45
CA ILE A 190 35.04 6.89 6.98
C ILE A 190 35.59 6.44 5.61
N TYR A 191 35.94 5.16 5.52
CA TYR A 191 36.28 4.48 4.28
C TYR A 191 35.03 3.76 3.73
N GLY A 192 34.68 4.05 2.47
CA GLY A 192 33.46 3.56 1.80
C GLY A 192 32.53 4.68 1.35
N GLU A 193 31.32 4.33 0.91
CA GLU A 193 30.28 5.30 0.53
C GLU A 193 29.65 5.92 1.78
N GLN A 194 29.99 7.19 2.05
CA GLN A 194 29.52 7.93 3.22
C GLN A 194 28.03 8.28 3.15
N ALA A 195 27.51 8.62 1.96
CA ALA A 195 26.09 8.88 1.76
C ALA A 195 25.53 7.81 0.81
N GLN A 196 24.65 6.97 1.33
CA GLN A 196 24.06 5.87 0.58
C GLN A 196 22.55 6.06 0.45
N THR A 197 22.06 5.94 -0.78
CA THR A 197 20.63 5.97 -1.08
C THR A 197 20.16 4.54 -1.32
N ILE A 198 19.52 3.95 -0.30
CA ILE A 198 19.05 2.57 -0.36
C ILE A 198 17.52 2.52 -0.42
N ARG A 199 16.96 1.41 -0.92
CA ARG A 199 15.51 1.21 -0.81
C ARG A 199 15.14 0.91 0.64
N LYS A 200 13.96 1.35 1.07
CA LYS A 200 13.43 1.02 2.40
C LYS A 200 13.48 -0.49 2.65
N GLY A 201 14.13 -0.89 3.73
CA GLY A 201 14.28 -2.28 4.12
C GLY A 201 15.43 -3.05 3.44
N GLU A 202 16.14 -2.47 2.47
CA GLU A 202 17.38 -3.05 1.93
C GLU A 202 18.58 -2.80 2.85
N GLY A 203 19.73 -3.39 2.51
CA GLY A 203 20.98 -3.23 3.24
C GLY A 203 21.88 -2.14 2.66
N THR A 204 22.69 -1.51 3.50
CA THR A 204 23.77 -0.60 3.11
C THR A 204 25.03 -1.38 2.73
N GLY A 205 25.85 -0.77 1.88
CA GLY A 205 27.21 -1.21 1.60
C GLY A 205 28.10 -1.09 2.83
N LEU A 206 29.15 -1.92 2.87
CA LEU A 206 30.12 -1.93 3.96
C LEU A 206 30.85 -0.58 4.05
N VAL A 207 30.85 0.00 5.25
CA VAL A 207 31.67 1.16 5.61
C VAL A 207 32.60 0.82 6.76
N ILE A 208 33.78 1.41 6.79
CA ILE A 208 34.78 1.17 7.83
C ILE A 208 35.26 2.52 8.39
N ALA A 209 35.16 2.70 9.70
CA ALA A 209 35.74 3.84 10.41
C ALA A 209 37.24 3.61 10.62
N VAL A 210 38.08 4.44 10.00
CA VAL A 210 39.55 4.35 10.07
C VAL A 210 40.08 5.49 10.94
N ALA A 211 40.87 5.16 11.96
CA ALA A 211 41.49 6.15 12.82
C ALA A 211 42.76 6.74 12.17
N ASN A 212 43.04 8.01 12.44
CA ASN A 212 44.30 8.65 12.08
C ASN A 212 45.37 8.31 13.14
N ASP A 213 46.64 8.56 12.82
CA ASP A 213 47.77 8.37 13.73
C ASP A 213 47.53 9.09 15.07
N GLY A 214 47.80 8.38 16.17
CA GLY A 214 47.56 8.89 17.53
C GLY A 214 46.10 8.83 17.98
N TYR A 215 45.20 8.19 17.23
CA TYR A 215 43.81 7.97 17.61
C TYR A 215 43.42 6.50 17.50
N ARG A 216 42.41 6.10 18.28
CA ARG A 216 41.74 4.80 18.16
C ARG A 216 40.24 4.97 18.00
N PHE A 217 39.62 4.08 17.22
CA PHE A 217 38.17 4.00 17.13
C PHE A 217 37.58 3.61 18.49
N TYR A 218 36.55 4.33 18.93
CA TYR A 218 35.86 4.06 20.19
C TYR A 218 34.54 3.31 19.96
N ARG A 219 33.58 3.95 19.27
CA ARG A 219 32.28 3.36 18.89
C ARG A 219 31.49 4.27 17.94
N TRP A 220 30.42 3.74 17.37
CA TRP A 220 29.40 4.55 16.68
C TRP A 220 28.40 5.19 17.66
N THR A 221 27.68 6.22 17.21
CA THR A 221 26.67 6.97 18.01
C THR A 221 25.52 6.12 18.57
N ASP A 222 25.19 5.01 17.92
CA ASP A 222 24.16 4.07 18.37
C ASP A 222 24.71 2.98 19.31
N GLY A 223 26.00 3.05 19.65
CA GLY A 223 26.67 2.11 20.53
C GLY A 223 27.26 0.89 19.82
N TYR A 224 27.23 0.83 18.47
CA TYR A 224 27.83 -0.27 17.73
C TYR A 224 29.37 -0.29 17.95
N PRO A 225 29.95 -1.40 18.45
CA PRO A 225 31.34 -1.42 18.93
C PRO A 225 32.37 -1.73 17.83
N TYR A 226 31.94 -2.12 16.62
CA TYR A 226 32.85 -2.51 15.55
C TYR A 226 33.07 -1.36 14.55
N PRO A 227 34.31 -1.14 14.08
CA PRO A 227 34.63 -0.07 13.13
C PRO A 227 34.05 -0.33 11.74
N ALA A 228 33.92 -1.60 11.34
CA ALA A 228 33.28 -2.02 10.10
C ALA A 228 31.78 -2.23 10.31
N ARG A 229 30.94 -1.68 9.44
CA ARG A 229 29.48 -1.64 9.61
C ARG A 229 28.75 -1.81 8.27
N SER A 230 27.64 -2.54 8.30
CA SER A 230 26.62 -2.61 7.26
C SER A 230 25.28 -2.76 7.97
N ASP A 231 24.29 -1.99 7.55
CA ASP A 231 22.99 -1.87 8.20
C ASP A 231 21.89 -2.35 7.26
N ALA A 232 20.89 -3.05 7.78
CA ALA A 232 19.74 -3.51 7.00
C ALA A 232 18.44 -3.23 7.74
N GLY A 233 17.33 -3.20 7.00
CA GLY A 233 16.01 -2.99 7.60
C GLY A 233 15.74 -1.55 8.03
N ILE A 234 16.50 -0.58 7.50
CA ILE A 234 16.30 0.83 7.78
C ILE A 234 15.04 1.32 7.04
N THR A 235 14.17 2.03 7.75
CA THR A 235 12.89 2.53 7.23
C THR A 235 12.78 4.06 7.19
N GLU A 236 13.72 4.77 7.82
CA GLU A 236 13.77 6.23 7.93
C GLU A 236 15.21 6.72 7.70
N ASP A 237 15.38 7.99 7.31
CA ASP A 237 16.70 8.58 7.10
C ASP A 237 17.48 8.62 8.42
N ILE A 238 18.74 8.17 8.39
CA ILE A 238 19.55 8.02 9.59
C ILE A 238 21.00 8.42 9.35
N THR A 239 21.61 9.00 10.38
CA THR A 239 23.03 9.34 10.37
C THR A 239 23.76 8.61 11.49
N TYR A 240 24.80 7.86 11.14
CA TYR A 240 25.72 7.23 12.08
C TYR A 240 27.03 8.02 12.13
N THR A 241 27.50 8.34 13.34
CA THR A 241 28.79 9.03 13.52
C THR A 241 29.78 8.13 14.25
N ALA A 242 30.99 7.98 13.70
CA ALA A 242 32.11 7.28 14.34
C ALA A 242 32.84 8.20 15.32
N TRP A 243 33.03 7.74 16.55
CA TRP A 243 33.81 8.41 17.58
C TRP A 243 35.23 7.86 17.68
N PHE A 244 36.20 8.78 17.70
CA PHE A 244 37.61 8.48 17.87
C PHE A 244 38.12 9.13 19.17
N VAL A 245 39.11 8.51 19.79
CA VAL A 245 39.75 9.01 21.02
C VAL A 245 41.26 9.01 20.82
N ALA A 246 41.94 10.07 21.25
CA ALA A 246 43.40 10.14 21.21
C ALA A 246 44.01 9.00 22.04
N VAL A 247 45.00 8.33 21.50
CA VAL A 247 45.84 7.40 22.23
C VAL A 247 46.94 8.25 22.85
N ASP A 248 46.76 8.64 24.11
CA ASP A 248 47.86 9.27 24.85
C ASP A 248 48.99 8.25 25.00
N ASP A 249 50.18 8.60 24.50
CA ASP A 249 51.42 7.80 24.55
C ASP A 249 51.92 7.53 25.99
N ASP A 250 51.22 8.01 27.02
CA ASP A 250 51.65 8.01 28.41
C ASP A 250 51.19 6.79 29.23
N ALA A 251 50.63 5.75 28.60
CA ALA A 251 50.25 4.49 29.27
C ALA A 251 51.21 3.31 29.01
N ALA A 252 52.38 3.58 28.44
CA ALA A 252 53.52 2.65 28.44
C ALA A 252 54.62 3.25 29.32
N LEU A 253 55.06 2.51 30.34
CA LEU A 253 56.03 2.87 31.40
C LEU A 253 55.44 3.40 32.72
N SER A 254 54.58 2.60 33.35
CA SER A 254 54.81 2.34 34.78
C SER A 254 55.20 0.88 34.93
N ASP A 255 56.52 0.63 34.97
CA ASP A 255 57.06 -0.61 35.53
C ASP A 255 56.33 -0.93 36.84
N PRO A 256 55.93 -2.19 37.08
CA PRO A 256 55.44 -2.57 38.39
C PRO A 256 56.60 -2.40 39.37
N ILE A 257 56.50 -1.39 40.24
CA ILE A 257 57.40 -1.24 41.39
C ILE A 257 57.19 -2.49 42.25
N GLY A 258 58.13 -3.42 42.12
CA GLY A 258 58.35 -4.49 43.06
C GLY A 258 58.86 -3.94 44.39
N ASP A 259 58.50 -4.70 45.43
CA ASP A 259 58.98 -4.67 46.80
C ASP A 259 58.46 -3.59 47.76
N ALA A 260 57.48 -4.01 48.58
CA ALA A 260 57.83 -4.35 49.96
C ALA A 260 56.90 -5.44 50.49
N ALA A 261 57.49 -6.60 50.77
CA ALA A 261 56.90 -7.66 51.56
C ALA A 261 56.70 -7.20 53.02
N THR A 262 55.55 -7.55 53.61
CA THR A 262 55.47 -7.86 55.03
C THR A 262 54.40 -8.93 55.28
N ASP A 263 54.89 -10.14 55.54
CA ASP A 263 54.47 -11.14 56.53
C ASP A 263 52.99 -11.60 56.62
N GLN A 264 52.81 -12.83 56.12
CA GLN A 264 52.01 -13.98 56.56
C GLN A 264 50.79 -13.88 57.54
N PRO A 265 49.87 -14.88 57.45
CA PRO A 265 48.44 -14.78 57.80
C PRO A 265 48.09 -15.36 59.19
N PRO A 266 46.82 -15.23 59.63
CA PRO A 266 46.07 -16.44 60.01
C PRO A 266 44.56 -16.35 59.61
N GLU A 267 44.00 -17.40 59.01
CA GLU A 267 43.19 -18.48 59.63
C GLU A 267 41.68 -18.31 59.37
N ASP A 268 41.19 -19.28 58.60
CA ASP A 268 39.94 -20.05 58.66
C ASP A 268 38.72 -19.56 59.47
N GLY A 269 37.53 -19.79 58.90
CA GLY A 269 36.26 -19.86 59.63
C GLY A 269 35.17 -18.90 59.15
N ASN A 270 34.23 -19.45 58.37
CA ASN A 270 32.75 -19.34 58.43
C ASN A 270 32.18 -18.14 59.25
N ASP A 271 31.21 -17.35 58.76
CA ASP A 271 29.77 -17.63 58.91
C ASP A 271 28.92 -16.66 58.05
N SER A 272 27.79 -17.16 57.54
CA SER A 272 26.70 -16.37 56.93
C SER A 272 26.00 -15.43 57.91
N GLU A 273 25.66 -14.20 57.48
CA GLU A 273 24.28 -13.68 57.39
C GLU A 273 24.24 -12.16 57.07
N GLY A 274 23.29 -11.75 56.21
CA GLY A 274 22.47 -10.56 56.50
C GLY A 274 22.87 -9.19 55.94
N SER A 275 22.43 -8.92 54.70
CA SER A 275 21.79 -7.69 54.21
C SER A 275 22.37 -6.28 54.48
N SER A 276 22.61 -5.58 53.36
CA SER A 276 22.21 -4.19 53.01
C SER A 276 23.31 -3.16 52.70
N SER A 277 23.14 -2.60 51.49
CA SER A 277 23.46 -1.25 51.01
C SER A 277 24.90 -0.72 51.02
N ASP A 278 25.41 -0.60 49.79
CA ASP A 278 25.83 0.64 49.13
C ASP A 278 27.29 0.72 48.65
N GLN A 279 27.42 1.31 47.45
CA GLN A 279 28.58 1.92 46.82
C GLN A 279 29.78 1.07 46.34
N GLY A 280 30.01 1.18 45.03
CA GLY A 280 31.37 1.22 44.47
C GLY A 280 31.74 0.06 43.55
N SER A 281 31.05 -0.11 42.42
CA SER A 281 31.60 -0.90 41.31
C SER A 281 32.69 -0.07 40.65
N THR A 282 33.93 -0.22 41.13
CA THR A 282 35.13 0.09 40.34
C THR A 282 35.00 -0.67 39.03
N MET A 283 34.80 0.06 37.93
CA MET A 283 34.83 -0.50 36.59
C MET A 283 36.25 -1.01 36.36
N GLU A 284 36.44 -2.32 36.45
CA GLU A 284 37.64 -2.98 35.97
C GLU A 284 37.72 -2.68 34.47
N VAL A 285 38.71 -1.87 34.08
CA VAL A 285 38.92 -1.47 32.69
C VAL A 285 39.25 -2.75 31.93
N PRO A 286 38.47 -3.16 30.91
CA PRO A 286 38.77 -4.38 30.18
C PRO A 286 40.13 -4.26 29.51
N ASN A 287 41.00 -5.24 29.71
CA ASN A 287 42.27 -5.32 28.99
C ASN A 287 41.98 -5.71 27.53
N TYR A 288 42.16 -4.77 26.60
CA TYR A 288 41.79 -4.93 25.19
C TYR A 288 42.84 -5.66 24.35
N ASP A 289 43.90 -6.19 24.96
CA ASP A 289 44.92 -6.96 24.28
C ASP A 289 44.44 -8.38 23.91
N TYR A 290 43.18 -8.77 24.11
CA TYR A 290 42.69 -10.14 23.86
C TYR A 290 41.46 -10.19 22.94
N VAL A 291 41.42 -11.19 22.04
CA VAL A 291 40.42 -11.25 20.94
C VAL A 291 39.44 -12.42 21.08
N ILE A 292 39.79 -13.49 21.83
CA ILE A 292 38.92 -14.66 22.02
C ILE A 292 39.00 -15.13 23.48
N ASP A 293 37.85 -15.14 24.16
CA ASP A 293 37.65 -15.68 25.52
C ASP A 293 38.60 -15.12 26.61
N TRP A 294 39.20 -13.94 26.36
CA TRP A 294 40.23 -13.30 27.19
C TRP A 294 41.55 -14.07 27.33
N THR A 295 41.80 -15.03 26.43
CA THR A 295 42.95 -15.94 26.53
C THR A 295 43.94 -15.82 25.38
N ILE A 296 43.55 -15.21 24.25
CA ILE A 296 44.40 -15.08 23.05
C ILE A 296 44.72 -13.62 22.78
N GLU A 297 46.00 -13.28 22.80
CA GLU A 297 46.52 -11.93 22.65
C GLU A 297 46.37 -11.42 21.20
N TYR A 298 46.02 -10.14 21.03
CA TYR A 298 45.74 -9.48 19.75
C TYR A 298 46.95 -9.54 18.82
N GLY A 299 48.16 -9.41 19.38
CA GLY A 299 49.42 -9.50 18.64
C GLY A 299 49.65 -10.85 17.95
N ASP A 300 49.28 -11.96 18.61
CA ASP A 300 49.52 -13.30 18.08
C ASP A 300 48.62 -13.59 16.87
N ILE A 301 47.33 -13.24 16.95
CA ILE A 301 46.37 -13.42 15.85
C ILE A 301 46.71 -12.50 14.66
N LEU A 302 47.13 -11.27 14.94
CA LEU A 302 47.53 -10.32 13.90
C LEU A 302 48.76 -10.83 13.13
N SER A 303 49.72 -11.45 13.83
CA SER A 303 50.92 -12.00 13.21
C SER A 303 50.62 -13.19 12.28
N ASP A 304 49.73 -14.09 12.70
CA ASP A 304 49.30 -15.24 11.89
C ASP A 304 48.50 -14.77 10.68
N TYR A 305 47.62 -13.78 10.86
CA TYR A 305 46.87 -13.17 9.77
C TYR A 305 47.80 -12.47 8.78
N TYR A 306 48.77 -11.68 9.25
CA TYR A 306 49.79 -11.05 8.42
C TYR A 306 50.59 -12.07 7.59
N ALA A 307 51.06 -13.15 8.22
CA ALA A 307 51.78 -14.21 7.52
C ALA A 307 50.91 -14.87 6.43
N SER A 308 49.63 -15.10 6.71
CA SER A 308 48.69 -15.67 5.73
C SER A 308 48.42 -14.74 4.56
N VAL A 309 48.26 -13.45 4.82
CA VAL A 309 47.98 -12.43 3.81
C VAL A 309 49.21 -12.18 2.93
N MET A 310 50.42 -12.10 3.51
CA MET A 310 51.66 -11.97 2.75
C MET A 310 51.95 -13.21 1.89
N ALA A 311 51.59 -14.41 2.36
CA ALA A 311 51.68 -15.63 1.55
C ALA A 311 50.69 -15.62 0.36
N ALA A 312 49.47 -15.13 0.55
CA ALA A 312 48.48 -14.97 -0.52
C ALA A 312 48.88 -13.89 -1.54
N LEU A 313 49.54 -12.82 -1.07
CA LEU A 313 50.05 -11.72 -1.89
C LEU A 313 51.24 -12.21 -2.75
N ALA A 314 52.13 -13.03 -2.19
CA ALA A 314 53.21 -13.69 -2.92
C ALA A 314 52.72 -14.76 -3.91
N ALA A 315 51.55 -15.36 -3.67
CA ALA A 315 50.92 -16.33 -4.56
C ALA A 315 50.18 -15.69 -5.75
N GLY A 316 49.94 -14.37 -5.73
CA GLY A 316 49.30 -13.63 -6.81
C GLY A 316 47.77 -13.78 -6.90
N ASP A 317 47.13 -14.30 -5.84
CA ASP A 317 45.68 -14.57 -5.78
C ASP A 317 44.85 -13.32 -5.42
N ILE A 318 45.51 -12.17 -5.23
CA ILE A 318 44.88 -10.91 -4.79
C ILE A 318 45.03 -9.86 -5.91
N PRO A 319 43.95 -9.13 -6.27
CA PRO A 319 44.03 -8.06 -7.28
C PRO A 319 44.98 -6.93 -6.85
N ALA A 320 45.68 -6.35 -7.83
CA ALA A 320 46.87 -5.51 -7.59
C ALA A 320 46.60 -4.22 -6.80
N ASP A 321 45.37 -3.71 -6.84
CA ASP A 321 44.90 -2.55 -6.07
C ASP A 321 44.74 -2.89 -4.59
N LEU A 322 44.18 -4.07 -4.28
CA LEU A 322 44.04 -4.56 -2.91
C LEU A 322 45.40 -4.93 -2.31
N ALA A 323 46.30 -5.49 -3.13
CA ALA A 323 47.66 -5.81 -2.70
C ALA A 323 48.46 -4.56 -2.27
N ALA A 324 48.37 -3.48 -3.05
CA ALA A 324 49.02 -2.21 -2.72
C ALA A 324 48.45 -1.56 -1.45
N PHE A 325 47.13 -1.67 -1.23
CA PHE A 325 46.49 -1.21 0.01
C PHE A 325 46.96 -2.01 1.23
N ILE A 326 47.02 -3.34 1.10
CA ILE A 326 47.44 -4.24 2.17
C ILE A 326 48.91 -3.99 2.56
N GLU A 327 49.81 -3.87 1.59
CA GLU A 327 51.23 -3.54 1.85
C GLU A 327 51.37 -2.17 2.54
N ALA A 328 50.63 -1.16 2.07
CA ALA A 328 50.65 0.17 2.68
C ALA A 328 50.12 0.14 4.12
N TYR A 329 48.99 -0.53 4.36
CA TYR A 329 48.34 -0.63 5.67
C TYR A 329 49.23 -1.33 6.71
N PHE A 330 49.91 -2.43 6.34
CA PHE A 330 50.79 -3.11 7.29
C PHE A 330 52.12 -2.39 7.51
N SER A 331 52.64 -1.66 6.50
CA SER A 331 53.84 -0.83 6.67
C SER A 331 53.66 0.35 7.64
N THR A 332 52.40 0.78 7.86
CA THR A 332 52.07 1.84 8.83
C THR A 332 51.88 1.31 10.26
N ILE A 333 51.74 0.00 10.44
CA ILE A 333 51.49 -0.63 11.75
C ILE A 333 52.77 -1.28 12.33
N SER A 334 53.80 -1.54 11.49
CA SER A 334 55.13 -2.02 11.90
C SER A 334 56.07 -0.89 12.33
#